data_AF-A0A354GMP8-F1
#
_entry.id   AF-A0A354GMP8-F1
#
_cell.length_a   1.000
_cell.length_b   1.000
_cell.length_c   1.000
_cell.angle_alpha   90.00
_cell.angle_beta   90.00
_cell.angle_gamma   90.00
#
_symmetry.space_group_name_H-M   'P 1'
#
loop_
_entity.id
_entity.type
_entity.pdbx_description
1 polymer ?
#
loop_
_entity_poly.entity_id
_entity_poly.type
_entity_poly.pdbx_seq_one_letter_code
_entity_poly.pdbx_strand_id
1 'polypeptide(L)'
;LVARKPTADAPPTTARVCDIPRDMLRIDDLSNQIKAEGFELPRKNLSSDAWTLEPPGMMALMEKMRRVGQLLKEFIGCAPVYGIKTGFNEAYLIDSLTRNRLVEVDPSSETLFRPFLRGQDVDRWYSQWAGQWMIRMKSSSNYEWPWSRAGEQAEDVFMRTYPALHEHFCRYRRELAERRNKAQFWWELSGNSHWELFDQPKIIYPDLTWRPSFSLEKTGATVGDTIFFLPVSDLWILAVLNSPIMWSWLWRNTVHGKDEVLRLKTIYTEQIPIPPASDAIRSAAESAVRKLIDLTARQKDSVSAVLDWLRVEYAADKPSQKLQDVSALAPDALVDEVKKVRGKKNPLTVAGLKALREEHGRSIVPLQTLALEARTLERQVAELVNTAYGLTPEEVALMWKTAPPRMPGIPPTT
;
A
#
# COMPACT_ATOMS: atom_id res chain seq x y z
N LEU A 1 -18.07 2.36 -38.16
CA LEU A 1 -16.66 2.53 -38.52
C LEU A 1 -16.40 1.83 -39.85
N VAL A 2 -15.93 2.54 -40.87
CA VAL A 2 -15.57 1.93 -42.17
C VAL A 2 -14.06 1.78 -42.19
N ALA A 3 -13.56 0.57 -42.05
CA ALA A 3 -12.13 0.29 -42.27
C ALA A 3 -11.84 0.43 -43.76
N ARG A 4 -10.88 1.29 -44.12
CA ARG A 4 -10.45 1.51 -45.51
C ARG A 4 -9.04 0.96 -45.68
N LYS A 5 -8.73 0.43 -46.87
CA LYS A 5 -7.35 0.05 -47.21
C LYS A 5 -6.46 1.30 -47.27
N PRO A 6 -5.17 1.21 -46.91
CA PRO A 6 -4.23 2.30 -47.12
C PRO A 6 -4.23 2.76 -48.59
N THR A 7 -4.21 4.07 -48.81
CA THR A 7 -4.06 4.68 -50.14
C THR A 7 -2.59 5.00 -50.41
N ALA A 8 -2.27 5.40 -51.65
CA ALA A 8 -0.93 5.90 -52.01
C ALA A 8 -0.66 7.34 -51.52
N ASP A 9 -1.65 7.98 -50.89
CA ASP A 9 -1.52 9.34 -50.38
C ASP A 9 -0.51 9.41 -49.23
N ALA A 10 0.06 10.60 -49.05
CA ALA A 10 0.92 10.84 -47.90
C ALA A 10 0.14 10.54 -46.61
N PRO A 11 0.72 9.75 -45.69
CA PRO A 11 0.03 9.41 -44.45
C PRO A 11 -0.13 10.67 -43.57
N PRO A 12 -1.19 10.73 -42.75
CA PRO A 12 -1.44 11.90 -41.92
C PRO A 12 -0.30 12.12 -40.92
N THR A 13 -0.04 13.38 -40.57
CA THR A 13 1.00 13.76 -39.60
C THR A 13 0.53 13.56 -38.16
N THR A 14 -0.78 13.53 -37.92
CA THR A 14 -1.41 13.24 -36.63
C THR A 14 -2.38 12.06 -36.72
N ALA A 15 -2.72 11.51 -35.56
CA ALA A 15 -3.79 10.55 -35.39
C ALA A 15 -4.69 11.02 -34.24
N ARG A 16 -6.01 10.97 -34.46
CA ARG A 16 -6.98 11.19 -33.40
C ARG A 16 -7.11 9.94 -32.54
N VAL A 17 -6.88 10.07 -31.25
CA VAL A 17 -6.98 9.01 -30.26
C VAL A 17 -8.05 9.36 -29.24
N CYS A 18 -8.81 8.36 -28.80
CA CYS A 18 -9.76 8.48 -27.71
C CYS A 18 -9.63 7.22 -26.86
N ASP A 19 -9.15 7.37 -25.64
CA ASP A 19 -9.17 6.30 -24.65
C ASP A 19 -10.51 6.33 -23.92
N ILE A 20 -11.19 5.18 -23.85
CA ILE A 20 -12.53 5.06 -23.28
C ILE A 20 -12.50 3.89 -22.30
N PRO A 21 -12.47 4.16 -20.98
CA PRO A 21 -12.63 3.14 -19.96
C PRO A 21 -13.91 2.34 -20.20
N ARG A 22 -13.85 1.02 -19.96
CA ARG A 22 -14.95 0.09 -20.26
C ARG A 22 -16.26 0.49 -19.59
N ASP A 23 -16.19 1.04 -18.39
CA ASP A 23 -17.32 1.53 -17.58
C ASP A 23 -17.86 2.89 -18.04
N MET A 24 -17.10 3.64 -18.84
CA MET A 24 -17.50 4.93 -19.42
C MET A 24 -17.93 4.83 -20.89
N LEU A 25 -17.93 3.62 -21.47
CA LEU A 25 -18.29 3.40 -22.86
C LEU A 25 -19.77 3.71 -23.10
N ARG A 26 -20.05 4.73 -23.93
CA ARG A 26 -21.41 5.06 -24.39
C ARG A 26 -21.63 4.43 -25.76
N ILE A 27 -22.01 3.15 -25.81
CA ILE A 27 -22.10 2.41 -27.07
C ILE A 27 -23.06 3.06 -28.08
N ASP A 28 -24.17 3.61 -27.60
CA ASP A 28 -25.19 4.27 -28.43
C ASP A 28 -24.78 5.68 -28.89
N ASP A 29 -23.72 6.26 -28.32
CA ASP A 29 -23.25 7.62 -28.60
C ASP A 29 -21.74 7.67 -28.92
N LEU A 30 -21.16 6.53 -29.29
CA LEU A 30 -19.70 6.36 -29.42
C LEU A 30 -19.06 7.37 -30.37
N SER A 31 -19.76 7.72 -31.46
CA SER A 31 -19.24 8.68 -32.44
C SER A 31 -19.10 10.09 -31.86
N ASN A 32 -20.04 10.52 -31.01
CA ASN A 32 -19.94 11.81 -30.35
C ASN A 32 -18.97 11.77 -29.18
N GLN A 33 -18.90 10.65 -28.45
CA GLN A 33 -17.89 10.43 -27.42
C GLN A 33 -16.47 10.59 -27.99
N ILE A 34 -16.14 9.89 -29.09
CA ILE A 34 -14.83 10.01 -29.76
C ILE A 34 -14.55 11.43 -30.26
N LYS A 35 -15.57 12.13 -30.75
CA LYS A 35 -15.42 13.52 -31.19
C LYS A 35 -15.15 14.46 -30.01
N ALA A 36 -15.87 14.32 -28.89
CA ALA A 36 -15.78 15.22 -27.75
C ALA A 36 -14.58 14.93 -26.83
N GLU A 37 -14.25 13.65 -26.63
CA GLU A 37 -13.26 13.19 -25.67
C GLU A 37 -11.91 12.85 -26.34
N GLY A 38 -11.87 12.73 -27.67
CA GLY A 38 -10.65 12.47 -28.43
C GLY A 38 -9.70 13.66 -28.54
N PHE A 39 -8.42 13.35 -28.71
CA PHE A 39 -7.32 14.32 -28.86
C PHE A 39 -6.38 13.92 -30.00
N GLU A 40 -5.64 14.89 -30.53
CA GLU A 40 -4.66 14.66 -31.59
C GLU A 40 -3.31 14.25 -31.01
N LEU A 41 -2.70 13.21 -31.57
CA LEU A 41 -1.33 12.80 -31.30
C LEU A 41 -0.47 12.88 -32.56
N PRO A 42 0.79 13.33 -32.47
CA PRO A 42 1.73 13.20 -33.57
C PRO A 42 1.88 11.73 -33.98
N ARG A 43 1.71 11.39 -35.26
CA ARG A 43 1.80 10.01 -35.76
C ARG A 43 3.16 9.37 -35.45
N LYS A 44 4.23 10.18 -35.37
CA LYS A 44 5.57 9.74 -34.97
C LYS A 44 5.64 9.09 -33.58
N ASN A 45 4.66 9.35 -32.71
CA ASN A 45 4.56 8.74 -31.38
C ASN A 45 3.96 7.31 -31.44
N LEU A 46 3.41 6.90 -32.59
CA LEU A 46 2.89 5.56 -32.85
C LEU A 46 3.93 4.75 -33.63
N SER A 47 5.12 4.58 -33.04
CA SER A 47 6.24 3.83 -33.63
C SER A 47 6.09 2.31 -33.40
N SER A 48 7.13 1.54 -33.71
CA SER A 48 7.23 0.12 -33.31
C SER A 48 7.44 -0.06 -31.80
N ASP A 49 7.77 1.00 -31.08
CA ASP A 49 7.94 0.98 -29.63
C ASP A 49 6.59 1.06 -28.91
N ALA A 50 6.59 0.94 -27.59
CA ALA A 50 5.39 1.08 -26.80
C ALA A 50 4.73 2.46 -27.02
N TRP A 51 3.43 2.46 -27.33
CA TRP A 51 2.69 3.69 -27.55
C TRP A 51 2.30 4.33 -26.22
N THR A 52 2.50 5.65 -26.14
CA THR A 52 1.95 6.46 -25.05
C THR A 52 0.69 7.17 -25.57
N LEU A 53 -0.47 6.71 -25.12
CA LEU A 53 -1.78 7.24 -25.53
C LEU A 53 -2.30 8.30 -24.54
N GLU A 54 -1.46 9.27 -24.21
CA GLU A 54 -1.78 10.35 -23.26
C GLU A 54 -1.93 11.69 -23.98
N PRO A 55 -2.83 12.59 -23.52
CA PRO A 55 -2.95 13.93 -24.09
C PRO A 55 -1.61 14.69 -24.07
N PRO A 56 -1.29 15.53 -25.08
CA PRO A 56 -0.04 16.27 -25.13
C PRO A 56 0.27 17.10 -23.88
N GLY A 57 -0.75 17.72 -23.28
CA GLY A 57 -0.59 18.45 -22.02
C GLY A 57 -0.20 17.55 -20.85
N MET A 58 -0.69 16.31 -20.82
CA MET A 58 -0.33 15.34 -19.77
C MET A 58 1.10 14.84 -19.96
N MET A 59 1.54 14.60 -21.19
CA MET A 59 2.95 14.30 -21.49
C MET A 59 3.87 15.44 -21.06
N ALA A 60 3.49 16.70 -21.33
CA ALA A 60 4.23 17.87 -20.89
C ALA A 60 4.29 17.99 -19.35
N LEU A 61 3.20 17.65 -18.66
CA LEU A 61 3.15 17.60 -17.20
C LEU A 61 4.08 16.53 -16.62
N MET A 62 4.09 15.32 -17.17
CA MET A 62 5.03 14.27 -16.76
C MET A 62 6.48 14.72 -16.98
N GLU A 63 6.78 15.37 -18.10
CA GLU A 63 8.13 15.88 -18.37
C GLU A 63 8.53 17.01 -17.41
N LYS A 64 7.57 17.89 -17.05
CA LYS A 64 7.78 18.90 -16.00
C LYS A 64 8.11 18.25 -14.66
N MET A 65 7.39 17.20 -14.25
CA MET A 65 7.69 16.46 -13.02
C MET A 65 9.12 15.90 -13.03
N ARG A 66 9.56 15.29 -14.15
CA ARG A 66 10.95 14.81 -14.31
C ARG A 66 11.97 15.93 -14.18
N ARG A 67 11.72 17.07 -14.82
CA ARG A 67 12.65 18.20 -14.83
C ARG A 67 12.78 18.87 -13.46
N VAL A 68 11.68 18.99 -12.72
CA VAL A 68 11.65 19.65 -11.41
C VAL A 68 12.14 18.71 -10.30
N GLY A 69 11.79 17.43 -10.38
CA GLY A 69 12.13 16.46 -9.36
C GLY A 69 13.52 15.83 -9.52
N GLN A 70 14.08 15.40 -8.41
CA GLN A 70 15.23 14.50 -8.37
C GLN A 70 14.74 13.05 -8.24
N LEU A 71 15.42 12.08 -8.85
CA LEU A 71 15.04 10.67 -8.74
C LEU A 71 15.06 10.22 -7.28
N LEU A 72 14.04 9.47 -6.84
CA LEU A 72 13.87 9.07 -5.44
C LEU A 72 15.14 8.45 -4.85
N LYS A 73 15.80 7.57 -5.60
CA LYS A 73 17.04 6.92 -5.17
C LYS A 73 18.18 7.91 -4.91
N GLU A 74 18.30 8.93 -5.74
CA GLU A 74 19.31 9.98 -5.58
C GLU A 74 18.92 10.91 -4.43
N PHE A 75 17.64 11.25 -4.33
CA PHE A 75 17.08 12.11 -3.28
C PHE A 75 17.28 11.51 -1.87
N ILE A 76 17.13 10.18 -1.72
CA ILE A 76 17.33 9.48 -0.44
C ILE A 76 18.72 8.85 -0.29
N GLY A 77 19.55 8.87 -1.32
CA GLY A 77 20.89 8.28 -1.34
C GLY A 77 20.95 6.74 -1.30
N CYS A 78 19.83 6.04 -1.47
CA CYS A 78 19.79 4.57 -1.50
C CYS A 78 18.64 4.03 -2.36
N ALA A 79 18.75 2.77 -2.79
CA ALA A 79 17.67 2.10 -3.51
C ALA A 79 16.60 1.56 -2.53
N PRO A 80 15.32 1.51 -2.95
CA PRO A 80 14.30 0.80 -2.19
C PRO A 80 14.68 -0.64 -1.85
N VAL A 81 14.42 -1.03 -0.61
CA VAL A 81 14.75 -2.33 -0.06
C VAL A 81 13.52 -3.24 -0.11
N TYR A 82 13.74 -4.50 -0.43
CA TYR A 82 12.70 -5.51 -0.50
C TYR A 82 12.56 -6.27 0.83
N GLY A 83 11.35 -6.68 1.18
CA GLY A 83 11.07 -7.43 2.41
C GLY A 83 11.63 -8.86 2.45
N ILE A 84 11.40 -9.54 3.57
CA ILE A 84 11.99 -10.85 3.86
C ILE A 84 11.25 -11.97 3.14
N LYS A 85 12.00 -12.85 2.47
CA LYS A 85 11.53 -14.16 2.00
C LYS A 85 11.81 -15.22 3.06
N THR A 86 10.76 -15.81 3.60
CA THR A 86 10.86 -16.87 4.63
C THR A 86 11.20 -18.24 4.02
N GLY A 87 10.71 -18.51 2.80
CA GLY A 87 10.77 -19.83 2.17
C GLY A 87 9.69 -20.80 2.63
N PHE A 88 9.13 -20.60 3.83
CA PHE A 88 8.00 -21.36 4.38
C PHE A 88 7.35 -20.56 5.52
N ASN A 89 6.23 -19.89 5.25
CA ASN A 89 5.67 -18.88 6.15
C ASN A 89 5.21 -19.45 7.49
N GLU A 90 4.66 -20.66 7.49
CA GLU A 90 4.06 -21.34 8.65
C GLU A 90 5.09 -21.59 9.78
N ALA A 91 6.37 -21.74 9.43
CA ALA A 91 7.44 -21.90 10.40
C ALA A 91 7.88 -20.58 11.03
N TYR A 92 7.84 -19.47 10.28
CA TYR A 92 8.44 -18.19 10.70
C TYR A 92 7.42 -17.14 11.14
N LEU A 93 6.18 -17.24 10.68
CA LEU A 93 5.13 -16.26 10.94
C LEU A 93 4.09 -16.86 11.87
N ILE A 94 4.03 -16.36 13.10
CA ILE A 94 3.19 -16.92 14.17
C ILE A 94 2.26 -15.86 14.74
N ASP A 95 1.20 -16.29 15.42
CA ASP A 95 0.32 -15.40 16.16
C ASP A 95 0.89 -15.02 17.54
N SER A 96 0.23 -14.07 18.19
CA SER A 96 0.63 -13.59 19.52
C SER A 96 0.53 -14.69 20.60
N LEU A 97 -0.42 -15.62 20.47
CA LEU A 97 -0.58 -16.72 21.42
C LEU A 97 0.61 -17.69 21.36
N THR A 98 1.00 -18.08 20.15
CA THR A 98 2.16 -18.96 19.90
C THR A 98 3.44 -18.29 20.35
N ARG A 99 3.63 -17.00 20.03
CA ARG A 99 4.77 -16.21 20.51
C ARG A 99 4.86 -16.24 22.03
N ASN A 100 3.75 -15.97 22.73
CA ASN A 100 3.74 -15.93 24.19
C ASN A 100 4.07 -17.30 24.80
N ARG A 101 3.53 -18.39 24.24
CA ARG A 101 3.86 -19.76 24.66
C ARG A 101 5.35 -20.08 24.50
N LEU A 102 5.96 -19.66 23.39
CA LEU A 102 7.39 -19.91 23.14
C LEU A 102 8.27 -19.13 24.11
N VAL A 103 7.95 -17.86 24.37
CA VAL A 103 8.70 -17.00 25.29
C VAL A 103 8.52 -17.43 26.75
N GLU A 104 7.36 -17.96 27.12
CA GLU A 104 7.14 -18.50 28.48
C GLU A 104 8.05 -19.69 28.78
N VAL A 105 8.26 -20.57 27.80
CA VAL A 105 9.17 -21.72 27.93
C VAL A 105 10.63 -21.30 27.83
N ASP A 106 10.95 -20.32 26.98
CA ASP A 106 12.30 -19.84 26.73
C ASP A 106 12.34 -18.30 26.65
N PRO A 107 12.48 -17.62 27.80
CA PRO A 107 12.46 -16.15 27.85
C PRO A 107 13.58 -15.49 27.03
N SER A 108 14.71 -16.18 26.82
CA SER A 108 15.83 -15.64 26.06
C SER A 108 15.49 -15.43 24.57
N SER A 109 14.52 -16.19 24.06
CA SER A 109 14.05 -16.10 22.68
C SER A 109 13.22 -14.85 22.39
N GLU A 110 12.79 -14.08 23.40
CA GLU A 110 11.95 -12.88 23.23
C GLU A 110 12.51 -11.90 22.19
N THR A 111 13.82 -11.71 22.20
CA THR A 111 14.53 -10.79 21.30
C THR A 111 14.49 -11.21 19.83
N LEU A 112 14.09 -12.45 19.52
CA LEU A 112 13.97 -12.99 18.16
C LEU A 112 12.62 -12.72 17.53
N PHE A 113 11.61 -12.31 18.29
CA PHE A 113 10.29 -12.00 17.75
C PHE A 113 10.22 -10.51 17.36
N ARG A 114 9.74 -10.24 16.14
CA ARG A 114 9.44 -8.88 15.67
C ARG A 114 8.00 -8.82 15.16
N PRO A 115 7.27 -7.71 15.37
CA PRO A 115 6.00 -7.49 14.69
C PRO A 115 6.18 -7.68 13.18
N PHE A 116 5.21 -8.29 12.52
CA PHE A 116 5.23 -8.56 11.09
C PHE A 116 4.04 -7.91 10.40
N LEU A 117 4.30 -7.22 9.28
CA LEU A 117 3.27 -6.68 8.40
C LEU A 117 3.23 -7.47 7.09
N ARG A 118 2.03 -7.91 6.70
CA ARG A 118 1.73 -8.49 5.38
C ARG A 118 1.37 -7.39 4.40
N GLY A 119 1.43 -7.68 3.09
CA GLY A 119 1.03 -6.71 2.07
C GLY A 119 -0.37 -6.12 2.27
N GLN A 120 -1.32 -6.92 2.77
CA GLN A 120 -2.69 -6.47 3.09
C GLN A 120 -2.80 -5.57 4.32
N ASP A 121 -1.80 -5.58 5.21
CA ASP A 121 -1.77 -4.74 6.40
C ASP A 121 -1.23 -3.34 6.08
N VAL A 122 -0.62 -3.16 4.90
CA VAL A 122 -0.06 -1.87 4.46
C VAL A 122 -1.17 -0.97 3.91
N ASP A 123 -1.26 0.23 4.47
CA ASP A 123 -2.24 1.24 4.04
C ASP A 123 -1.61 2.64 3.91
N ARG A 124 -2.39 3.61 3.45
CA ARG A 124 -2.01 5.01 3.31
C ARG A 124 -1.78 5.65 4.67
N TRP A 125 -0.68 6.38 4.82
CA TRP A 125 -0.23 7.10 6.03
C TRP A 125 0.19 6.20 7.20
N TYR A 126 -0.67 5.26 7.61
CA TYR A 126 -0.46 4.37 8.76
C TYR A 126 -0.87 2.93 8.44
N SER A 127 -0.03 1.98 8.86
CA SER A 127 -0.30 0.53 8.74
C SER A 127 -0.54 -0.06 10.12
N GLN A 128 -1.71 -0.68 10.32
CA GLN A 128 -2.07 -1.28 11.60
C GLN A 128 -1.48 -2.69 11.70
N TRP A 129 -0.81 -2.97 12.82
CA TRP A 129 -0.28 -4.31 13.07
C TRP A 129 -1.40 -5.27 13.48
N ALA A 130 -1.50 -6.41 12.79
CA ALA A 130 -2.57 -7.38 12.96
C ALA A 130 -2.24 -8.53 13.95
N GLY A 131 -1.31 -8.32 14.89
CA GLY A 131 -0.97 -9.33 15.91
C GLY A 131 -0.07 -10.48 15.41
N GLN A 132 0.49 -10.37 14.21
CA GLN A 132 1.37 -11.37 13.60
C GLN A 132 2.84 -11.10 13.90
N TRP A 133 3.58 -12.12 14.25
CA TRP A 133 5.00 -12.04 14.63
C TRP A 133 5.86 -12.81 13.66
N MET A 134 7.07 -12.31 13.41
CA MET A 134 8.12 -13.01 12.71
C MET A 134 9.17 -13.52 13.69
N ILE A 135 9.55 -14.79 13.56
CA ILE A 135 10.72 -15.38 14.20
C ILE A 135 11.96 -15.05 13.36
N ARG A 136 12.82 -14.16 13.87
CA ARG A 136 13.99 -13.61 13.18
C ARG A 136 15.22 -14.53 13.33
N MET A 137 15.18 -15.70 12.71
CA MET A 137 16.34 -16.60 12.62
C MET A 137 17.32 -16.12 11.54
N LYS A 138 18.21 -15.18 11.87
CA LYS A 138 19.24 -14.67 10.95
C LYS A 138 20.14 -15.79 10.43
N SER A 139 20.70 -15.62 9.24
CA SER A 139 21.67 -16.56 8.65
C SER A 139 23.00 -16.51 9.40
N SER A 140 23.61 -17.67 9.68
CA SER A 140 24.98 -17.74 10.19
C SER A 140 26.02 -17.06 9.28
N SER A 141 25.68 -16.81 8.00
CA SER A 141 26.54 -16.06 7.07
C SER A 141 26.66 -14.56 7.38
N ASN A 142 25.73 -13.99 8.15
CA ASN A 142 25.71 -12.57 8.48
C ASN A 142 25.39 -12.28 9.96
N TYR A 143 25.35 -13.33 10.79
CA TYR A 143 25.12 -13.24 12.22
C TYR A 143 25.86 -14.35 12.97
N GLU A 144 26.53 -13.99 14.06
CA GLU A 144 27.32 -14.93 14.86
C GLU A 144 26.42 -15.57 15.94
N TRP A 145 25.86 -16.74 15.64
CA TRP A 145 25.15 -17.57 16.60
C TRP A 145 26.11 -18.47 17.39
N PRO A 146 25.72 -18.96 18.57
CA PRO A 146 26.46 -20.01 19.29
C PRO A 146 26.74 -21.25 18.44
N TRP A 147 25.87 -21.56 17.47
CA TRP A 147 26.01 -22.71 16.57
C TRP A 147 26.73 -22.39 15.24
N SER A 148 27.05 -21.12 14.94
CA SER A 148 27.60 -20.72 13.62
C SER A 148 28.87 -21.49 13.24
N ARG A 149 29.67 -21.93 14.23
CA ARG A 149 30.94 -22.65 14.06
C ARG A 149 30.90 -24.08 14.60
N ALA A 150 29.73 -24.58 14.99
CA ALA A 150 29.58 -25.88 15.65
C ALA A 150 29.52 -27.08 14.68
N GLY A 151 29.58 -26.83 13.36
CA GLY A 151 29.58 -27.89 12.35
C GLY A 151 28.38 -28.83 12.50
N GLU A 152 28.63 -30.14 12.58
CA GLU A 152 27.58 -31.16 12.76
C GLU A 152 26.83 -31.05 14.09
N GLN A 153 27.43 -30.42 15.12
CA GLN A 153 26.80 -30.21 16.43
C GLN A 153 25.90 -28.96 16.47
N ALA A 154 25.76 -28.22 15.37
CA ALA A 154 24.99 -26.98 15.34
C ALA A 154 23.53 -27.14 15.79
N GLU A 155 22.88 -28.26 15.43
CA GLU A 155 21.50 -28.52 15.84
C GLU A 155 21.40 -28.80 17.35
N ASP A 156 22.36 -29.53 17.92
CA ASP A 156 22.43 -29.77 19.38
C ASP A 156 22.65 -28.47 20.16
N VAL A 157 23.50 -27.58 19.63
CA VAL A 157 23.72 -26.25 20.22
C VAL A 157 22.45 -25.40 20.11
N PHE A 158 21.75 -25.43 18.96
CA PHE A 158 20.47 -24.74 18.79
C PHE A 158 19.41 -25.25 19.77
N MET A 159 19.25 -26.57 19.91
CA MET A 159 18.34 -27.19 20.88
C MET A 159 18.63 -26.76 22.33
N ARG A 160 19.91 -26.67 22.72
CA ARG A 160 20.29 -26.22 24.07
C ARG A 160 20.12 -24.71 24.26
N THR A 161 20.32 -23.92 23.21
CA THR A 161 20.23 -22.46 23.26
C THR A 161 18.78 -21.99 23.26
N TYR A 162 17.96 -22.55 22.36
CA TYR A 162 16.56 -22.19 22.21
C TYR A 162 15.65 -23.44 22.07
N PRO A 163 15.43 -24.21 23.16
CA PRO A 163 14.73 -25.50 23.10
C PRO A 163 13.30 -25.39 22.56
N ALA A 164 12.56 -24.34 22.94
CA ALA A 164 11.20 -24.13 22.48
C ALA A 164 11.12 -23.83 20.97
N LEU A 165 12.07 -23.04 20.47
CA LEU A 165 12.16 -22.75 19.03
C LEU A 165 12.63 -23.96 18.24
N HIS A 166 13.57 -24.74 18.76
CA HIS A 166 13.98 -26.00 18.14
C HIS A 166 12.79 -26.94 17.96
N GLU A 167 12.02 -27.18 19.02
CA GLU A 167 10.81 -28.01 18.94
C GLU A 167 9.80 -27.47 17.92
N HIS A 168 9.59 -26.14 17.91
CA HIS A 168 8.71 -25.47 16.94
C HIS A 168 9.17 -25.71 15.49
N PHE A 169 10.45 -25.47 15.18
CA PHE A 169 10.99 -25.63 13.83
C PHE A 169 11.04 -27.10 13.40
N CYS A 170 11.26 -28.04 14.32
CA CYS A 170 11.27 -29.48 14.00
C CYS A 170 9.93 -29.96 13.41
N ARG A 171 8.81 -29.33 13.74
CA ARG A 171 7.49 -29.62 13.14
C ARG A 171 7.44 -29.36 11.64
N TYR A 172 8.37 -28.56 11.12
CA TYR A 172 8.48 -28.14 9.73
C TYR A 172 9.81 -28.54 9.08
N ARG A 173 10.55 -29.48 9.69
CA ARG A 173 11.92 -29.81 9.29
C ARG A 173 12.04 -30.19 7.82
N ARG A 174 11.10 -31.01 7.33
CA ARG A 174 11.11 -31.49 5.94
C ARG A 174 10.91 -30.32 4.98
N GLU A 175 9.90 -29.51 5.22
CA GLU A 175 9.54 -28.35 4.39
C GLU A 175 10.67 -27.31 4.36
N LEU A 176 11.33 -27.08 5.50
CA LEU A 176 12.46 -26.17 5.62
C LEU A 176 13.75 -26.71 5.00
N ALA A 177 13.98 -28.02 5.04
CA ALA A 177 15.13 -28.65 4.40
C ALA A 177 15.00 -28.69 2.86
N GLU A 178 13.77 -28.81 2.35
CA GLU A 178 13.48 -28.91 0.91
C GLU A 178 13.25 -27.55 0.22
N ARG A 179 13.22 -26.45 0.96
CA ARG A 179 12.97 -25.11 0.39
C ARG A 179 14.05 -24.69 -0.61
N ARG A 180 13.63 -23.93 -1.64
CA ARG A 180 14.52 -23.47 -2.71
C ARG A 180 15.58 -22.47 -2.24
N ASN A 181 15.26 -21.62 -1.27
CA ASN A 181 16.18 -20.65 -0.69
C ASN A 181 17.07 -21.35 0.36
N LYS A 182 18.21 -21.89 -0.09
CA LYS A 182 19.16 -22.54 0.81
C LYS A 182 19.64 -21.57 1.89
N ALA A 183 19.61 -22.02 3.13
CA ALA A 183 20.27 -21.39 4.26
C ALA A 183 21.42 -22.30 4.73
N GLN A 184 22.32 -21.77 5.57
CA GLN A 184 23.42 -22.55 6.12
C GLN A 184 22.90 -23.67 7.02
N PHE A 185 21.96 -23.34 7.91
CA PHE A 185 21.25 -24.31 8.73
C PHE A 185 19.75 -24.31 8.40
N TRP A 186 19.11 -25.48 8.46
CA TRP A 186 17.74 -25.66 7.95
C TRP A 186 16.70 -24.81 8.70
N TRP A 187 16.97 -24.40 9.95
CA TRP A 187 16.11 -23.53 10.75
C TRP A 187 16.32 -22.02 10.50
N GLU A 188 17.35 -21.61 9.76
CA GLU A 188 17.69 -20.19 9.54
C GLU A 188 16.99 -19.58 8.33
N LEU A 189 16.94 -18.25 8.24
CA LEU A 189 16.59 -17.54 7.02
C LEU A 189 17.82 -17.38 6.12
N SER A 190 17.62 -17.15 4.82
CA SER A 190 18.73 -16.93 3.87
C SER A 190 19.47 -15.60 4.11
N GLY A 191 20.78 -15.57 3.86
CA GLY A 191 21.70 -14.49 4.28
C GLY A 191 21.65 -13.12 3.59
N ASN A 192 20.71 -12.84 2.69
CA ASN A 192 20.71 -11.58 1.93
C ASN A 192 19.92 -10.44 2.59
N SER A 193 19.53 -10.60 3.86
CA SER A 193 18.67 -9.66 4.58
C SER A 193 19.46 -8.57 5.29
N HIS A 194 19.20 -7.30 4.93
CA HIS A 194 19.75 -6.11 5.58
C HIS A 194 19.02 -5.81 6.89
N TRP A 195 19.25 -6.68 7.87
CA TRP A 195 18.52 -6.73 9.14
C TRP A 195 18.45 -5.39 9.87
N GLU A 196 19.53 -4.63 9.95
CA GLU A 196 19.59 -3.34 10.64
C GLU A 196 18.63 -2.29 10.03
N LEU A 197 18.36 -2.37 8.72
CA LEU A 197 17.45 -1.42 8.05
C LEU A 197 15.98 -1.66 8.44
N PHE A 198 15.62 -2.86 8.88
CA PHE A 198 14.27 -3.16 9.36
C PHE A 198 14.00 -2.55 10.74
N ASP A 199 15.02 -2.40 11.57
CA ASP A 199 14.88 -1.84 12.92
C ASP A 199 14.81 -0.29 12.89
N GLN A 200 15.12 0.34 11.75
CA GLN A 200 15.05 1.79 11.56
C GLN A 200 13.65 2.27 11.15
N PRO A 201 13.27 3.52 11.49
CA PRO A 201 12.10 4.17 10.90
C PRO A 201 12.18 4.19 9.37
N LYS A 202 11.10 3.75 8.72
CA LYS A 202 11.07 3.51 7.27
C LYS A 202 9.70 3.83 6.68
N ILE A 203 9.68 4.24 5.41
CA ILE A 203 8.45 4.34 4.63
C ILE A 203 8.23 3.00 3.93
N ILE A 204 7.09 2.35 4.17
CA ILE A 204 6.74 1.05 3.59
C ILE A 204 5.63 1.20 2.54
N TYR A 205 5.62 0.29 1.56
CA TYR A 205 4.59 0.22 0.53
C TYR A 205 4.51 -1.18 -0.11
N PRO A 206 3.34 -1.64 -0.57
CA PRO A 206 3.22 -2.94 -1.21
C PRO A 206 3.75 -2.93 -2.65
N ASP A 207 4.24 -4.07 -3.15
CA ASP A 207 4.57 -4.26 -4.58
C ASP A 207 3.33 -4.05 -5.46
N LEU A 208 2.21 -4.67 -5.06
CA LEU A 208 0.94 -4.59 -5.77
C LEU A 208 0.04 -3.56 -5.09
N THR A 209 -0.38 -2.53 -5.81
CA THR A 209 -1.29 -1.53 -5.25
C THR A 209 -2.38 -1.05 -6.21
N TRP A 210 -3.57 -0.82 -5.69
CA TRP A 210 -4.70 -0.21 -6.41
C TRP A 210 -4.92 1.27 -6.07
N ARG A 211 -4.22 1.77 -5.05
CA ARG A 211 -4.35 3.15 -4.54
C ARG A 211 -3.06 3.56 -3.84
N PRO A 212 -2.78 4.85 -3.60
CA PRO A 212 -1.62 5.25 -2.83
C PRO A 212 -1.65 4.61 -1.44
N SER A 213 -0.65 3.78 -1.15
CA SER A 213 -0.58 2.96 0.07
C SER A 213 0.82 3.01 0.66
N PHE A 214 1.33 4.23 0.83
CA PHE A 214 2.61 4.48 1.49
C PHE A 214 2.35 4.89 2.94
N SER A 215 3.07 4.30 3.89
CA SER A 215 2.96 4.62 5.31
C SER A 215 4.30 4.66 6.00
N LEU A 216 4.34 5.34 7.15
CA LEU A 216 5.50 5.42 8.00
C LEU A 216 5.46 4.28 9.05
N GLU A 217 6.50 3.45 9.06
CA GLU A 217 6.72 2.39 10.03
C GLU A 217 7.85 2.83 10.98
N LYS A 218 7.57 2.86 12.28
CA LYS A 218 8.50 3.39 13.33
C LYS A 218 8.77 2.40 14.46
N THR A 219 8.08 1.27 14.48
CA THR A 219 8.12 0.27 15.55
C THR A 219 9.21 -0.78 15.33
N GLY A 220 9.86 -0.81 14.17
CA GLY A 220 10.83 -1.84 13.82
C GLY A 220 10.15 -3.13 13.32
N ALA A 221 8.92 -3.02 12.81
CA ALA A 221 8.21 -4.15 12.25
C ALA A 221 8.96 -4.71 11.03
N THR A 222 9.03 -6.03 10.93
CA THR A 222 9.53 -6.72 9.75
C THR A 222 8.42 -6.81 8.70
N VAL A 223 8.80 -6.76 7.44
CA VAL A 223 7.86 -6.81 6.31
C VAL A 223 8.17 -7.99 5.39
N GLY A 224 7.13 -8.60 4.86
CA GLY A 224 7.25 -9.71 3.91
C GLY A 224 7.70 -9.27 2.52
N ASP A 225 7.98 -10.25 1.69
CA ASP A 225 8.44 -10.10 0.31
C ASP A 225 7.36 -9.52 -0.65
N THR A 226 6.18 -9.19 -0.16
CA THR A 226 5.17 -8.43 -0.91
C THR A 226 5.26 -6.93 -0.64
N ILE A 227 6.19 -6.50 0.22
CA ILE A 227 6.37 -5.11 0.67
C ILE A 227 7.81 -4.67 0.36
N PHE A 228 7.92 -3.42 -0.07
CA PHE A 228 9.18 -2.70 -0.19
C PHE A 228 9.21 -1.57 0.85
N PHE A 229 10.40 -1.07 1.13
CA PHE A 229 10.57 0.08 2.01
C PHE A 229 11.73 0.98 1.62
N LEU A 230 11.64 2.22 2.06
CA LEU A 230 12.69 3.23 2.01
C LEU A 230 13.19 3.41 3.45
N PRO A 231 14.50 3.25 3.74
CA PRO A 231 15.06 3.40 5.09
C PRO A 231 15.18 4.89 5.49
N VAL A 232 14.08 5.62 5.39
CA VAL A 232 13.95 7.05 5.71
C VAL A 232 12.64 7.30 6.42
N SER A 233 12.58 8.36 7.21
CA SER A 233 11.35 8.83 7.89
C SER A 233 10.93 10.24 7.46
N ASP A 234 11.41 10.67 6.30
CA ASP A 234 11.12 11.99 5.73
C ASP A 234 9.63 12.09 5.34
N LEU A 235 8.90 12.92 6.08
CA LEU A 235 7.46 13.11 5.85
C LEU A 235 7.15 13.91 4.59
N TRP A 236 8.10 14.66 4.04
CA TRP A 236 7.95 15.28 2.73
C TRP A 236 7.84 14.22 1.63
N ILE A 237 8.71 13.21 1.68
CA ILE A 237 8.65 12.08 0.75
C ILE A 237 7.31 11.36 0.89
N LEU A 238 6.86 11.11 2.12
CA LEU A 238 5.56 10.48 2.36
C LEU A 238 4.39 11.33 1.82
N ALA A 239 4.45 12.65 1.97
CA ALA A 239 3.47 13.59 1.41
C ALA A 239 3.39 13.47 -0.12
N VAL A 240 4.56 13.51 -0.78
CA VAL A 240 4.67 13.40 -2.24
C VAL A 240 4.14 12.05 -2.71
N LEU A 241 4.59 10.94 -2.12
CA LEU A 241 4.22 9.57 -2.52
C LEU A 241 2.72 9.29 -2.42
N ASN A 242 2.03 9.95 -1.49
CA ASN A 242 0.59 9.83 -1.30
C ASN A 242 -0.24 10.92 -1.99
N SER A 243 0.37 11.79 -2.80
CA SER A 243 -0.33 12.89 -3.48
C SER A 243 -1.06 12.44 -4.75
N PRO A 244 -2.12 13.16 -5.18
CA PRO A 244 -2.82 12.85 -6.43
C PRO A 244 -1.93 12.94 -7.68
N ILE A 245 -1.02 13.92 -7.73
CA ILE A 245 -0.07 14.06 -8.85
C ILE A 245 0.91 12.89 -8.91
N MET A 246 1.34 12.37 -7.75
CA MET A 246 2.19 11.18 -7.74
C MET A 246 1.42 9.92 -8.15
N TRP A 247 0.15 9.79 -7.77
CA TRP A 247 -0.68 8.70 -8.30
C TRP A 247 -0.82 8.79 -9.82
N SER A 248 -1.02 9.99 -10.36
CA SER A 248 -1.05 10.25 -11.81
C SER A 248 0.27 9.85 -12.50
N TRP A 249 1.40 10.09 -11.85
CA TRP A 249 2.73 9.66 -12.30
C TRP A 249 2.88 8.13 -12.28
N LEU A 250 2.57 7.48 -11.16
CA LEU A 250 2.71 6.03 -10.99
C LEU A 250 1.86 5.27 -12.01
N TRP A 251 0.63 5.73 -12.25
CA TRP A 251 -0.25 5.17 -13.28
C TRP A 251 0.36 5.22 -14.69
N ARG A 252 1.23 6.19 -14.99
CA ARG A 252 1.80 6.38 -16.34
C ARG A 252 3.20 5.79 -16.50
N ASN A 253 3.87 5.46 -15.40
CA ASN A 253 5.28 5.08 -15.39
C ASN A 253 5.54 3.73 -14.69
N THR A 254 4.49 2.96 -14.37
CA THR A 254 4.61 1.62 -13.79
C THR A 254 3.91 0.58 -14.66
N VAL A 255 4.22 -0.71 -14.44
CA VAL A 255 3.51 -1.80 -15.13
C VAL A 255 2.19 -2.09 -14.43
N HIS A 256 1.16 -2.27 -15.24
CA HIS A 256 -0.18 -2.65 -14.80
C HIS A 256 -0.32 -4.18 -14.85
N GLY A 257 -0.74 -4.76 -13.73
CA GLY A 257 -1.12 -6.16 -13.63
C GLY A 257 -2.64 -6.34 -13.82
N LYS A 258 -3.14 -7.48 -13.34
CA LYS A 258 -4.57 -7.80 -13.36
C LYS A 258 -5.41 -6.71 -12.66
N ASP A 259 -6.54 -6.33 -13.26
CA ASP A 259 -7.50 -5.36 -12.71
C ASP A 259 -6.90 -3.96 -12.44
N GLU A 260 -5.94 -3.56 -13.30
CA GLU A 260 -5.22 -2.30 -13.23
C GLU A 260 -4.49 -2.09 -11.89
N VAL A 261 -3.93 -3.18 -11.33
CA VAL A 261 -3.05 -3.10 -10.17
C VAL A 261 -1.67 -2.59 -10.60
N LEU A 262 -1.12 -1.59 -9.93
CA LEU A 262 0.21 -1.07 -10.23
C LEU A 262 1.28 -1.95 -9.59
N ARG A 263 2.40 -2.13 -10.30
CA ARG A 263 3.63 -2.77 -9.81
C ARG A 263 4.65 -1.72 -9.35
N LEU A 264 4.92 -1.68 -8.05
CA LEU A 264 5.88 -0.77 -7.42
C LEU A 264 7.23 -1.45 -7.14
N LYS A 265 7.76 -2.21 -8.11
CA LYS A 265 9.11 -2.76 -8.02
C LYS A 265 10.16 -1.64 -7.96
N THR A 266 11.33 -1.95 -7.38
CA THR A 266 12.48 -1.03 -7.26
C THR A 266 12.76 -0.25 -8.55
N ILE A 267 12.75 -0.92 -9.69
CA ILE A 267 13.04 -0.32 -11.02
C ILE A 267 12.11 0.84 -11.39
N TYR A 268 10.87 0.87 -10.87
CA TYR A 268 9.93 1.96 -11.11
C TYR A 268 10.00 3.00 -10.00
N THR A 269 10.07 2.53 -8.75
CA THR A 269 10.05 3.41 -7.58
C THR A 269 11.32 4.23 -7.44
N GLU A 270 12.48 3.71 -7.85
CA GLU A 270 13.74 4.46 -7.82
C GLU A 270 13.73 5.67 -8.77
N GLN A 271 12.87 5.63 -9.80
CA GLN A 271 12.73 6.66 -10.82
C GLN A 271 11.65 7.71 -10.49
N ILE A 272 11.00 7.62 -9.32
CA ILE A 272 9.99 8.59 -8.92
C ILE A 272 10.64 9.97 -8.75
N PRO A 273 10.16 11.03 -9.43
CA PRO A 273 10.73 12.36 -9.32
C PRO A 273 10.19 13.04 -8.04
N ILE A 274 11.04 13.26 -7.05
CA ILE A 274 10.70 13.97 -5.81
C ILE A 274 11.10 15.45 -5.97
N PRO A 275 10.15 16.39 -5.86
CA PRO A 275 10.45 17.81 -6.02
C PRO A 275 11.14 18.35 -4.77
N PRO A 276 12.10 19.28 -4.92
CA PRO A 276 12.58 20.06 -3.78
C PRO A 276 11.43 20.92 -3.23
N ALA A 277 11.49 21.24 -1.94
CA ALA A 277 10.52 22.13 -1.29
C ALA A 277 11.26 23.16 -0.43
N SER A 278 10.68 24.35 -0.32
CA SER A 278 11.14 25.34 0.65
C SER A 278 10.85 24.86 2.07
N ASP A 279 11.58 25.40 3.05
CA ASP A 279 11.39 25.06 4.47
C ASP A 279 9.95 25.29 4.94
N ALA A 280 9.28 26.34 4.42
CA ALA A 280 7.89 26.63 4.73
C ALA A 280 6.94 25.55 4.20
N ILE A 281 7.09 25.13 2.94
CA ILE A 281 6.26 24.07 2.34
C ILE A 281 6.51 22.76 3.08
N ARG A 282 7.79 22.43 3.34
CA ARG A 282 8.19 21.23 4.02
C ARG A 282 7.57 21.17 5.42
N SER A 283 7.76 22.21 6.24
CA SER A 283 7.21 22.30 7.60
C SER A 283 5.67 22.15 7.62
N ALA A 284 4.97 22.82 6.70
CA ALA A 284 3.51 22.70 6.59
C ALA A 284 3.07 21.27 6.23
N ALA A 285 3.75 20.64 5.26
CA ALA A 285 3.47 19.27 4.85
C ALA A 285 3.77 18.28 5.99
N GLU A 286 4.90 18.42 6.69
CA GLU A 286 5.23 17.55 7.82
C GLU A 286 4.19 17.63 8.93
N SER A 287 3.72 18.84 9.26
CA SER A 287 2.66 19.05 10.26
C SER A 287 1.36 18.35 9.84
N ALA A 288 0.93 18.52 8.59
CA ALA A 288 -0.27 17.89 8.06
C ALA A 288 -0.14 16.36 8.02
N VAL A 289 1.01 15.83 7.57
CA VAL A 289 1.27 14.38 7.50
C VAL A 289 1.31 13.75 8.90
N ARG A 290 1.89 14.41 9.90
CA ARG A 290 1.85 13.89 11.30
C ARG A 290 0.42 13.73 11.79
N LYS A 291 -0.44 14.72 11.54
CA LYS A 291 -1.86 14.66 11.87
C LYS A 291 -2.58 13.57 11.08
N LEU A 292 -2.28 13.40 9.78
CA LEU A 292 -2.85 12.34 8.96
C LEU A 292 -2.51 10.94 9.48
N ILE A 293 -1.27 10.72 9.89
CA ILE A 293 -0.83 9.45 10.50
C ILE A 293 -1.65 9.16 11.77
N ASP A 294 -1.77 10.15 12.67
CA ASP A 294 -2.52 10.03 13.91
C ASP A 294 -4.03 9.80 13.68
N LEU A 295 -4.65 10.59 12.80
CA LEU A 295 -6.06 10.44 12.43
C LEU A 295 -6.34 9.06 11.83
N THR A 296 -5.47 8.59 10.93
CA THR A 296 -5.64 7.29 10.28
C THR A 296 -5.45 6.14 11.28
N ALA A 297 -4.51 6.26 12.22
CA ALA A 297 -4.36 5.29 13.32
C ALA A 297 -5.62 5.22 14.19
N ARG A 298 -6.13 6.38 14.67
CA ARG A 298 -7.36 6.45 15.46
C ARG A 298 -8.58 5.92 14.73
N GLN A 299 -8.67 6.17 13.42
CA GLN A 299 -9.73 5.60 12.58
C GLN A 299 -9.63 4.08 12.54
N LYS A 300 -8.45 3.52 12.28
CA LYS A 300 -8.24 2.06 12.24
C LYS A 300 -8.59 1.40 13.57
N ASP A 301 -8.17 1.98 14.70
CA ASP A 301 -8.49 1.45 16.02
C ASP A 301 -10.00 1.47 16.30
N SER A 302 -10.67 2.57 15.96
CA SER A 302 -12.11 2.72 16.15
C SER A 302 -12.91 1.79 15.23
N VAL A 303 -12.49 1.61 13.98
CA VAL A 303 -13.10 0.63 13.05
C VAL A 303 -12.94 -0.78 13.60
N SER A 304 -11.74 -1.15 14.06
CA SER A 304 -11.50 -2.47 14.66
C SER A 304 -12.37 -2.70 15.90
N ALA A 305 -12.55 -1.70 16.77
CA ALA A 305 -13.44 -1.79 17.92
C ALA A 305 -14.92 -1.99 17.52
N VAL A 306 -15.40 -1.26 16.50
CA VAL A 306 -16.77 -1.43 15.98
C VAL A 306 -16.95 -2.81 15.35
N LEU A 307 -15.99 -3.29 14.58
CA LEU A 307 -16.04 -4.62 13.97
C LEU A 307 -16.02 -5.74 15.02
N ASP A 308 -15.22 -5.59 16.07
CA ASP A 308 -15.21 -6.56 17.17
C ASP A 308 -16.53 -6.56 17.95
N TRP A 309 -17.09 -5.38 18.23
CA TRP A 309 -18.43 -5.26 18.81
C TRP A 309 -19.50 -5.93 17.92
N LEU A 310 -19.47 -5.70 16.61
CA LEU A 310 -20.39 -6.37 15.67
C LEU A 310 -20.21 -7.90 15.67
N ARG A 311 -18.97 -8.37 15.78
CA ARG A 311 -18.67 -9.80 15.89
C ARG A 311 -19.28 -10.40 17.16
N VAL A 312 -19.02 -9.79 18.31
CA VAL A 312 -19.44 -10.29 19.62
C VAL A 312 -20.96 -10.20 19.82
N GLU A 313 -21.54 -9.03 19.58
CA GLU A 313 -22.96 -8.77 19.89
C GLU A 313 -23.91 -9.22 18.77
N TYR A 314 -23.44 -9.26 17.53
CA TYR A 314 -24.28 -9.53 16.36
C TYR A 314 -23.87 -10.77 15.56
N ALA A 315 -22.87 -11.54 16.00
CA ALA A 315 -22.35 -12.70 15.29
C ALA A 315 -21.92 -12.39 13.84
N ALA A 316 -21.38 -11.19 13.63
CA ALA A 316 -20.87 -10.74 12.33
C ALA A 316 -19.42 -11.20 12.11
N ASP A 317 -19.15 -12.50 12.20
CA ASP A 317 -17.79 -13.08 12.18
C ASP A 317 -17.00 -12.74 10.90
N LYS A 318 -17.70 -12.54 9.79
CA LYS A 318 -17.13 -12.19 8.49
C LYS A 318 -17.71 -10.85 8.03
N PRO A 319 -17.10 -9.71 8.40
CA PRO A 319 -17.60 -8.41 7.99
C PRO A 319 -17.50 -8.25 6.48
N SER A 320 -18.57 -7.75 5.86
CA SER A 320 -18.56 -7.41 4.43
C SER A 320 -17.63 -6.23 4.15
N GLN A 321 -17.28 -6.00 2.88
CA GLN A 321 -16.46 -4.85 2.50
C GLN A 321 -17.06 -3.51 2.96
N LYS A 322 -18.40 -3.42 3.01
CA LYS A 322 -19.11 -2.24 3.50
C LYS A 322 -18.98 -2.05 5.00
N LEU A 323 -19.01 -3.13 5.78
CA LEU A 323 -18.75 -3.05 7.22
C LEU A 323 -17.28 -2.73 7.51
N GLN A 324 -16.36 -3.20 6.67
CA GLN A 324 -14.94 -2.82 6.78
C GLN A 324 -14.71 -1.32 6.51
N ASP A 325 -15.59 -0.67 5.74
CA ASP A 325 -15.65 0.79 5.56
C ASP A 325 -16.86 1.39 6.29
N VAL A 326 -16.99 1.06 7.58
CA VAL A 326 -18.14 1.47 8.40
C VAL A 326 -18.33 3.00 8.45
N SER A 327 -17.24 3.76 8.27
CA SER A 327 -17.26 5.22 8.24
C SER A 327 -18.14 5.79 7.11
N ALA A 328 -18.28 5.05 6.00
CA ALA A 328 -19.10 5.46 4.86
C ALA A 328 -20.59 5.15 5.04
N LEU A 329 -20.98 4.44 6.10
CA LEU A 329 -22.37 3.99 6.28
C LEU A 329 -23.21 5.01 7.03
N ALA A 330 -24.41 5.26 6.50
CA ALA A 330 -25.49 5.92 7.24
C ALA A 330 -26.12 4.94 8.26
N PRO A 331 -26.88 5.44 9.26
CA PRO A 331 -27.45 4.58 10.32
C PRO A 331 -28.27 3.40 9.78
N ASP A 332 -29.15 3.64 8.81
CA ASP A 332 -29.98 2.59 8.23
C ASP A 332 -29.18 1.64 7.32
N ALA A 333 -28.15 2.16 6.65
CA ALA A 333 -27.26 1.34 5.83
C ALA A 333 -26.44 0.36 6.69
N LEU A 334 -25.99 0.80 7.88
CA LEU A 334 -25.35 -0.08 8.86
C LEU A 334 -26.28 -1.21 9.26
N VAL A 335 -27.51 -0.87 9.65
CA VAL A 335 -28.53 -1.85 10.04
C VAL A 335 -28.76 -2.89 8.94
N ASP A 336 -28.93 -2.44 7.70
CA ASP A 336 -29.20 -3.34 6.58
C ASP A 336 -28.01 -4.22 6.25
N GLU A 337 -26.78 -3.72 6.39
CA GLU A 337 -25.59 -4.52 6.17
C GLU A 337 -25.39 -5.58 7.27
N VAL A 338 -25.66 -5.23 8.54
CA VAL A 338 -25.64 -6.20 9.64
C VAL A 338 -26.72 -7.28 9.44
N LYS A 339 -27.94 -6.92 9.01
CA LYS A 339 -28.97 -7.92 8.66
C LYS A 339 -28.50 -8.90 7.59
N LYS A 340 -27.82 -8.41 6.55
CA LYS A 340 -27.31 -9.26 5.47
C LYS A 340 -26.28 -10.26 5.99
N VAL A 341 -25.34 -9.81 6.83
CA VAL A 341 -24.30 -10.68 7.41
C VAL A 341 -24.90 -11.73 8.34
N ARG A 342 -25.88 -11.36 9.16
CA ARG A 342 -26.58 -12.30 10.07
C ARG A 342 -27.48 -13.31 9.34
N GLY A 343 -27.95 -12.96 8.15
CA GLY A 343 -28.85 -13.77 7.36
C GLY A 343 -30.28 -13.82 7.89
N LYS A 344 -31.17 -14.46 7.12
CA LYS A 344 -32.63 -14.47 7.40
C LYS A 344 -33.03 -15.29 8.63
N LYS A 345 -32.18 -16.22 9.07
CA LYS A 345 -32.45 -17.13 10.20
C LYS A 345 -32.30 -16.46 11.57
N ASN A 346 -31.59 -15.33 11.63
CA ASN A 346 -31.32 -14.60 12.86
C ASN A 346 -31.78 -13.14 12.69
N PRO A 347 -33.09 -12.84 12.73
CA PRO A 347 -33.58 -11.48 12.59
C PRO A 347 -33.11 -10.59 13.76
N LEU A 348 -33.03 -9.27 13.51
CA LEU A 348 -32.76 -8.29 14.57
C LEU A 348 -34.07 -7.97 15.30
N THR A 349 -34.02 -7.87 16.63
CA THR A 349 -35.12 -7.36 17.44
C THR A 349 -35.23 -5.84 17.31
N VAL A 350 -36.36 -5.26 17.72
CA VAL A 350 -36.53 -3.79 17.76
C VAL A 350 -35.44 -3.14 18.63
N ALA A 351 -35.09 -3.77 19.76
CA ALA A 351 -34.00 -3.32 20.61
C ALA A 351 -32.63 -3.37 19.90
N GLY A 352 -32.33 -4.45 19.17
CA GLY A 352 -31.09 -4.57 18.39
C GLY A 352 -31.00 -3.54 17.26
N LEU A 353 -32.11 -3.23 16.59
CA LEU A 353 -32.16 -2.15 15.59
C LEU A 353 -31.87 -0.79 16.22
N LYS A 354 -32.43 -0.53 17.41
CA LYS A 354 -32.19 0.70 18.16
C LYS A 354 -30.72 0.82 18.59
N ALA A 355 -30.16 -0.25 19.15
CA ALA A 355 -28.77 -0.30 19.59
C ALA A 355 -27.78 -0.05 18.45
N LEU A 356 -28.01 -0.60 17.25
CA LEU A 356 -27.18 -0.31 16.07
C LEU A 356 -27.19 1.17 15.67
N ARG A 357 -28.36 1.82 15.72
CA ARG A 357 -28.47 3.25 15.41
C ARG A 357 -27.86 4.13 16.49
N GLU A 358 -28.01 3.76 17.76
CA GLU A 358 -27.36 4.45 18.88
C GLU A 358 -25.83 4.31 18.81
N GLU A 359 -25.32 3.11 18.49
CA GLU A 359 -23.90 2.87 18.30
C GLU A 359 -23.33 3.63 17.10
N HIS A 360 -24.12 3.76 16.02
CA HIS A 360 -23.75 4.61 14.89
C HIS A 360 -23.49 6.06 15.34
N GLY A 361 -24.42 6.65 16.09
CA GLY A 361 -24.24 7.99 16.65
C GLY A 361 -23.05 8.10 17.59
N ARG A 362 -22.80 7.07 18.42
CA ARG A 362 -21.75 7.07 19.44
C ARG A 362 -20.33 6.91 18.87
N SER A 363 -20.16 6.01 17.91
CA SER A 363 -18.83 5.55 17.47
C SER A 363 -18.55 5.81 15.99
N ILE A 364 -19.57 5.77 15.12
CA ILE A 364 -19.39 5.95 13.67
C ILE A 364 -19.44 7.43 13.27
N VAL A 365 -20.24 8.27 13.92
CA VAL A 365 -20.25 9.72 13.66
C VAL A 365 -18.90 10.37 13.98
N PRO A 366 -18.24 10.10 15.14
CA PRO A 366 -16.88 10.59 15.38
C PRO A 366 -15.88 10.11 14.32
N LEU A 367 -15.99 8.86 13.87
CA LEU A 367 -15.18 8.32 12.77
C LEU A 367 -15.36 9.14 11.47
N GLN A 368 -16.59 9.52 11.15
CA GLN A 368 -16.90 10.37 9.99
C GLN A 368 -16.26 11.75 10.12
N THR A 369 -16.24 12.33 11.33
CA THR A 369 -15.54 13.60 11.60
C THR A 369 -14.03 13.47 11.37
N LEU A 370 -13.41 12.41 11.90
CA LEU A 370 -11.98 12.14 11.67
C LEU A 370 -11.68 11.96 10.18
N ALA A 371 -12.55 11.28 9.43
CA ALA A 371 -12.40 11.06 8.00
C ALA A 371 -12.50 12.38 7.21
N LEU A 372 -13.38 13.29 7.60
CA LEU A 372 -13.50 14.62 6.99
C LEU A 372 -12.27 15.49 7.28
N GLU A 373 -11.77 15.46 8.51
CA GLU A 373 -10.53 16.17 8.88
C GLU A 373 -9.34 15.63 8.07
N ALA A 374 -9.20 14.31 7.96
CA ALA A 374 -8.17 13.68 7.16
C ALA A 374 -8.26 14.12 5.69
N ARG A 375 -9.45 14.10 5.06
CA ARG A 375 -9.64 14.59 3.68
C ARG A 375 -9.24 16.05 3.49
N THR A 376 -9.42 16.88 4.51
CA THR A 376 -9.05 18.30 4.47
C THR A 376 -7.52 18.45 4.49
N LEU A 377 -6.85 17.71 5.36
CA LEU A 377 -5.38 17.67 5.42
C LEU A 377 -4.77 17.05 4.15
N GLU A 378 -5.39 16.01 3.57
CA GLU A 378 -4.93 15.44 2.31
C GLU A 378 -5.00 16.43 1.15
N ARG A 379 -6.03 17.29 1.13
CA ARG A 379 -6.14 18.37 0.15
C ARG A 379 -5.05 19.40 0.33
N GLN A 380 -4.81 19.83 1.57
CA GLN A 380 -3.71 20.74 1.90
C GLN A 380 -2.36 20.15 1.46
N VAL A 381 -2.11 18.87 1.74
CA VAL A 381 -0.89 18.17 1.29
C VAL A 381 -0.79 18.15 -0.23
N ALA A 382 -1.88 17.85 -0.93
CA ALA A 382 -1.90 17.86 -2.39
C ALA A 382 -1.56 19.24 -2.97
N GLU A 383 -2.09 20.32 -2.40
CA GLU A 383 -1.80 21.70 -2.81
C GLU A 383 -0.33 22.08 -2.59
N LEU A 384 0.25 21.70 -1.45
CA LEU A 384 1.66 21.90 -1.15
C LEU A 384 2.57 21.16 -2.12
N VAL A 385 2.24 19.90 -2.44
CA VAL A 385 2.98 19.10 -3.42
C VAL A 385 2.85 19.68 -4.83
N ASN A 386 1.66 20.09 -5.24
CA ASN A 386 1.44 20.76 -6.53
C ASN A 386 2.27 22.05 -6.64
N THR A 387 2.34 22.83 -5.55
CA THR A 387 3.15 24.05 -5.49
C THR A 387 4.65 23.74 -5.60
N ALA A 388 5.13 22.66 -4.96
CA ALA A 388 6.53 22.24 -5.08
C ALA A 388 6.92 21.79 -6.50
N TYR A 389 5.99 21.17 -7.24
CA TYR A 389 6.18 20.91 -8.68
C TYR A 389 5.97 22.17 -9.56
N GLY A 390 5.53 23.28 -8.96
CA GLY A 390 5.19 24.51 -9.67
C GLY A 390 3.99 24.38 -10.60
N LEU A 391 3.01 23.54 -10.27
CA LEU A 391 1.86 23.30 -11.14
C LEU A 391 0.95 24.53 -11.26
N THR A 392 0.51 24.82 -12.48
CA THR A 392 -0.50 25.86 -12.73
C THR A 392 -1.91 25.32 -12.48
N PRO A 393 -2.92 26.19 -12.28
CA PRO A 393 -4.31 25.76 -12.16
C PRO A 393 -4.79 24.91 -13.34
N GLU A 394 -4.34 25.22 -14.57
CA GLU A 394 -4.70 24.48 -15.79
C GLU A 394 -4.08 23.08 -15.80
N GLU A 395 -2.84 22.93 -15.32
CA GLU A 395 -2.18 21.63 -15.19
C GLU A 395 -2.85 20.77 -14.11
N VAL A 396 -3.25 21.38 -12.98
CA VAL A 396 -4.02 20.69 -11.94
C VAL A 396 -5.39 20.26 -12.48
N ALA A 397 -6.10 21.14 -13.19
CA ALA A 397 -7.37 20.81 -13.81
C ALA A 397 -7.22 19.69 -14.86
N LEU A 398 -6.17 19.72 -15.66
CA LEU A 398 -5.85 18.67 -16.63
C LEU A 398 -5.60 17.33 -15.93
N MET A 399 -4.79 17.32 -14.86
CA MET A 399 -4.52 16.13 -14.07
C MET A 399 -5.80 15.47 -13.56
N TRP A 400 -6.76 16.26 -13.06
CA TRP A 400 -8.05 15.75 -12.59
C TRP A 400 -9.00 15.35 -13.73
N LYS A 401 -8.95 16.05 -14.87
CA LYS A 401 -9.74 15.69 -16.06
C LYS A 401 -9.30 14.34 -16.63
N THR A 402 -8.01 14.01 -16.53
CA THR A 402 -7.43 12.74 -16.98
C THR A 402 -7.04 11.86 -15.78
N ALA A 403 -7.80 11.97 -14.69
CA ALA A 403 -7.55 11.24 -13.45
C ALA A 403 -7.55 9.73 -13.72
N PRO A 404 -6.50 9.01 -13.32
CA PRO A 404 -6.56 7.55 -13.36
C PRO A 404 -7.60 7.02 -12.37
N PRO A 405 -8.07 5.78 -12.55
CA PRO A 405 -8.89 5.10 -11.56
C PRO A 405 -8.31 5.20 -10.15
N ARG A 406 -9.20 5.35 -9.17
CA ARG A 406 -8.86 5.33 -7.73
C ARG A 406 -7.87 6.44 -7.32
N MET A 407 -7.88 7.57 -8.03
CA MET A 407 -7.12 8.76 -7.65
C MET A 407 -7.47 9.22 -6.22
N PRO A 408 -6.48 9.51 -5.36
CA PRO A 408 -6.75 9.94 -3.99
C PRO A 408 -7.35 11.35 -3.96
N GLY A 409 -8.24 11.61 -3.01
CA GLY A 409 -8.84 12.93 -2.82
C GLY A 409 -10.05 13.20 -3.72
N ILE A 410 -10.44 14.46 -3.80
CA ILE A 410 -11.58 14.93 -4.59
C ILE A 410 -11.07 16.03 -5.53
N PRO A 411 -11.49 16.06 -6.80
CA PRO A 411 -11.13 17.15 -7.69
C PRO A 411 -11.53 18.50 -7.09
N PRO A 412 -10.72 19.56 -7.30
CA PRO A 412 -11.11 20.91 -6.90
C PRO A 412 -12.44 21.25 -7.56
N THR A 413 -13.37 21.81 -6.78
CA THR A 413 -14.62 22.34 -7.32
C THR A 413 -14.28 23.41 -8.35
N THR A 414 -14.66 23.15 -9.61
CA THR A 414 -14.55 24.08 -10.74
C THR A 414 -15.35 25.35 -10.51
#